data_AF-A0A6X8NIA1-F1
#
_entry.id   AF-A0A6X8NIA1-F1
#
_cell.length_a   1.000
_cell.length_b   1.000
_cell.length_c   1.000
_cell.angle_alpha   90.00
_cell.angle_beta   90.00
_cell.angle_gamma   90.00
#
_symmetry.space_group_name_H-M   'P 1'
#
loop_
_entity.id
_entity.type
_entity.pdbx_description
1 polymer ?
#
loop_
_entity_poly.entity_id
_entity_poly.type
_entity_poly.pdbx_seq_one_letter_code
_entity_poly.pdbx_strand_id
1 'polypeptide(L)'
;MMKSDEQYQVPVWMRPLLPLLCNTGGNDPEELLNDTETTASANIVRYVLIVAVRSQIDLLQLLYRKGLLRTEIPGGFSPEEAQELLDNLVRSHISKALYEQSF
;
A
#
# COMPACT_ATOMS: atom_id res chain seq x y z
N MET A 1 -8.93 -17.84 24.21
CA MET A 1 -8.68 -16.57 23.50
C MET A 1 -9.62 -16.55 22.30
N MET A 2 -10.59 -15.63 22.25
CA MET A 2 -11.49 -15.53 21.10
C MET A 2 -10.66 -15.06 19.90
N LYS A 3 -10.47 -15.92 18.89
CA LYS A 3 -10.10 -15.45 17.55
C LYS A 3 -11.34 -14.74 17.02
N SER A 4 -11.34 -13.42 16.96
CA SER A 4 -12.33 -12.72 16.15
C SER A 4 -12.06 -13.12 14.71
N ASP A 5 -12.99 -13.90 14.13
CA ASP A 5 -13.02 -14.31 12.72
C ASP A 5 -13.32 -13.10 11.80
N GLU A 6 -12.64 -11.97 12.03
CA GLU A 6 -12.70 -10.83 11.13
C GLU A 6 -11.81 -11.15 9.93
N GLN A 7 -12.44 -11.72 8.91
CA GLN A 7 -11.89 -11.82 7.58
C GLN A 7 -11.47 -10.41 7.13
N TYR A 8 -10.21 -10.26 6.74
CA TYR A 8 -9.70 -9.05 6.12
C TYR A 8 -10.54 -8.71 4.89
N GLN A 9 -11.20 -7.56 4.94
CA GLN A 9 -12.02 -7.04 3.84
C GLN A 9 -11.24 -5.99 3.06
N VAL A 10 -10.99 -6.24 1.78
CA VAL A 10 -10.45 -5.23 0.86
C VAL A 10 -11.51 -4.15 0.62
N PRO A 11 -11.25 -2.87 0.97
CA PRO A 11 -12.16 -1.79 0.64
C PRO A 11 -12.41 -1.68 -0.86
N VAL A 12 -13.64 -1.33 -1.26
CA VAL A 12 -14.06 -1.25 -2.68
C VAL A 12 -13.09 -0.43 -3.53
N TRP A 13 -12.61 0.69 -3.00
CA TRP A 13 -11.67 1.59 -3.69
C TRP A 13 -10.33 0.91 -4.04
N MET A 14 -9.91 -0.09 -3.27
CA MET A 14 -8.62 -0.75 -3.41
C MET A 14 -8.69 -1.98 -4.33
N ARG A 15 -9.89 -2.52 -4.59
CA ARG A 15 -10.08 -3.70 -5.45
C ARG A 15 -9.42 -3.58 -6.84
N PRO A 16 -9.49 -2.43 -7.56
CA PRO A 16 -8.81 -2.27 -8.84
C PRO A 16 -7.28 -2.36 -8.76
N LEU A 17 -6.69 -2.17 -7.57
CA LEU A 17 -5.24 -2.17 -7.35
C LEU A 17 -4.71 -3.55 -6.97
N LEU A 18 -5.57 -4.49 -6.57
CA LEU A 18 -5.14 -5.85 -6.18
C LEU A 18 -4.33 -6.56 -7.28
N PRO A 19 -4.70 -6.49 -8.57
CA PRO A 19 -3.92 -7.14 -9.63
C PRO A 19 -2.52 -6.54 -9.83
N LEU A 20 -2.25 -5.36 -9.28
CA LEU A 20 -0.95 -4.68 -9.37
C LEU A 20 -0.01 -5.05 -8.24
N LEU A 21 -0.49 -5.80 -7.23
CA LEU A 21 0.34 -6.21 -6.10
C LEU A 21 1.38 -7.22 -6.57
N CYS A 22 2.63 -6.94 -6.25
CA CYS A 22 3.76 -7.79 -6.58
C CYS A 22 4.01 -8.81 -5.46
N ASN A 23 4.83 -9.82 -5.75
CA ASN A 23 5.28 -10.81 -4.77
C ASN A 23 4.13 -11.62 -4.13
N THR A 24 3.10 -11.94 -4.90
CA THR A 24 2.01 -12.83 -4.49
C THR A 24 2.33 -14.32 -4.70
N GLY A 25 3.39 -14.63 -5.46
CA GLY A 25 3.70 -15.99 -5.87
C GLY A 25 2.59 -16.63 -6.72
N GLY A 26 1.76 -15.82 -7.37
CA GLY A 26 0.59 -16.28 -8.14
C GLY A 26 -0.66 -16.57 -7.32
N ASN A 27 -0.63 -16.35 -5.99
CA ASN A 27 -1.81 -16.48 -5.13
C ASN A 27 -2.70 -15.24 -5.24
N ASP A 28 -3.98 -15.40 -4.90
CA ASP A 28 -4.87 -14.27 -4.71
C ASP A 28 -4.43 -13.43 -3.49
N PRO A 29 -4.34 -12.09 -3.60
CA PRO A 29 -3.95 -11.24 -2.48
C PRO A 29 -4.89 -11.31 -1.28
N GLU A 30 -6.21 -11.44 -1.48
CA GLU A 30 -7.17 -11.55 -0.36
C GLU A 30 -7.00 -12.87 0.38
N GLU A 31 -6.72 -13.97 -0.33
CA GLU A 31 -6.38 -15.26 0.30
C GLU A 31 -5.11 -15.14 1.16
N LEU A 32 -4.06 -14.47 0.67
CA LEU A 32 -2.84 -14.26 1.45
C LEU A 32 -3.09 -13.37 2.67
N LEU A 33 -3.92 -12.32 2.55
CA LEU A 33 -4.23 -11.43 3.68
C LEU A 33 -5.01 -12.14 4.80
N ASN A 34 -5.89 -13.06 4.41
CA ASN A 34 -6.72 -13.86 5.29
C ASN A 34 -6.05 -15.12 5.84
N ASP A 35 -4.82 -15.41 5.41
CA ASP A 35 -4.04 -16.52 5.95
C ASP A 35 -3.56 -16.19 7.38
N THR A 36 -4.21 -16.84 8.35
CA THR A 36 -3.93 -16.69 9.79
C THR A 36 -3.19 -17.91 10.37
N GLU A 37 -3.00 -18.96 9.58
CA GLU A 37 -2.42 -20.23 10.02
C GLU A 37 -0.94 -20.35 9.60
N THR A 38 -0.54 -19.69 8.52
CA THR A 38 0.85 -19.69 8.07
C THR A 38 1.75 -18.89 9.01
N THR A 39 2.77 -19.56 9.55
CA THR A 39 3.86 -18.96 10.33
C THR A 39 5.20 -19.12 9.62
N ALA A 40 6.18 -18.28 9.95
CA ALA A 40 7.52 -18.34 9.38
C ALA A 40 8.20 -19.72 9.58
N SER A 41 7.98 -20.36 10.73
CA SER A 41 8.52 -21.68 11.04
C SER A 41 7.81 -22.82 10.30
N ALA A 42 6.52 -22.66 9.99
CA ALA A 42 5.75 -23.68 9.28
C ALA A 42 5.96 -23.60 7.76
N ASN A 43 6.00 -22.39 7.19
CA ASN A 43 6.22 -22.17 5.77
C ASN A 43 6.77 -20.76 5.53
N ILE A 44 8.10 -20.64 5.49
CA ILE A 44 8.78 -19.35 5.34
C ILE A 44 8.46 -18.66 4.01
N VAL A 45 8.32 -19.43 2.92
CA VAL A 45 8.06 -18.85 1.59
C VAL A 45 6.69 -18.19 1.59
N ARG A 46 5.65 -18.92 1.99
CA ARG A 46 4.30 -18.38 2.04
C ARG A 46 4.19 -17.24 3.05
N TYR A 47 4.84 -17.35 4.20
CA TYR A 47 4.91 -16.27 5.18
C TYR A 47 5.50 -14.98 4.60
N VAL A 48 6.59 -15.06 3.83
CA VAL A 48 7.20 -13.88 3.18
C VAL A 48 6.26 -13.25 2.15
N LEU A 49 5.50 -14.04 1.38
CA LEU A 49 4.48 -13.52 0.45
C LEU A 49 3.36 -12.77 1.20
N ILE A 50 2.87 -13.34 2.30
CA ILE A 50 1.87 -12.69 3.17
C ILE A 50 2.39 -11.34 3.69
N VAL A 51 3.62 -11.30 4.19
CA VAL A 51 4.25 -10.06 4.68
C VAL A 51 4.40 -9.03 3.54
N ALA A 52 4.80 -9.46 2.34
CA ALA A 52 4.96 -8.57 1.19
C ALA A 52 3.62 -7.96 0.75
N VAL A 53 2.55 -8.77 0.70
CA VAL A 53 1.20 -8.28 0.36
C VAL A 53 0.68 -7.33 1.43
N ARG A 54 0.78 -7.69 2.73
CA ARG A 54 0.37 -6.83 3.85
C ARG A 54 1.06 -5.46 3.81
N SER A 55 2.38 -5.44 3.58
CA SER A 55 3.15 -4.19 3.52
C SER A 55 2.70 -3.26 2.37
N GLN A 56 2.39 -3.83 1.19
CA GLN A 56 1.89 -3.04 0.06
C GLN A 56 0.49 -2.48 0.34
N ILE A 57 -0.37 -3.28 0.97
CA ILE A 57 -1.72 -2.88 1.36
C ILE A 57 -1.69 -1.75 2.40
N ASP A 58 -0.87 -1.87 3.43
CA ASP A 58 -0.73 -0.84 4.47
C ASP A 58 -0.24 0.49 3.87
N LEU A 59 0.69 0.43 2.91
CA LEU A 59 1.14 1.61 2.18
C LEU A 59 0.01 2.25 1.36
N LEU A 60 -0.76 1.45 0.61
CA LEU A 60 -1.89 1.98 -0.17
C LEU A 60 -2.93 2.64 0.74
N GLN A 61 -3.27 2.01 1.86
CA GLN A 61 -4.17 2.61 2.85
C GLN A 61 -3.63 3.91 3.42
N LEU A 62 -2.33 3.98 3.73
CA LEU A 62 -1.68 5.19 4.23
C LEU A 62 -1.75 6.33 3.20
N LEU A 63 -1.45 6.05 1.93
CA LEU A 63 -1.50 7.02 0.85
C LEU A 63 -2.93 7.51 0.60
N TYR A 64 -3.90 6.61 0.63
CA TYR A 64 -5.32 6.96 0.53
C TYR A 64 -5.77 7.88 1.68
N ARG A 65 -5.44 7.52 2.94
CA ARG A 65 -5.75 8.34 4.12
C ARG A 65 -5.08 9.71 4.10
N LYS A 66 -3.91 9.82 3.48
CA LYS A 66 -3.20 11.10 3.27
C LYS A 66 -3.73 11.89 2.07
N GLY A 67 -4.70 11.37 1.32
CA GLY A 67 -5.25 12.01 0.13
C GLY A 67 -4.31 12.00 -1.08
N LEU A 68 -3.22 11.22 -1.02
CA LEU A 68 -2.22 11.07 -2.07
C LEU A 68 -2.59 9.99 -3.09
N LEU A 69 -3.51 9.11 -2.72
CA LEU A 69 -4.11 8.13 -3.61
C LEU A 69 -5.60 8.43 -3.72
N ARG A 70 -6.06 8.80 -4.92
CA ARG A 70 -7.48 9.01 -5.23
C ARG A 70 -7.87 8.03 -6.31
N THR A 71 -8.81 7.15 -6.01
CA THR A 71 -9.31 6.11 -6.93
C THR A 71 -10.60 6.52 -7.64
N GLU A 72 -11.09 7.74 -7.37
CA GLU A 72 -12.10 8.39 -8.19
C GLU A 72 -11.39 9.22 -9.26
N ILE A 73 -11.53 8.81 -10.52
CA ILE A 73 -11.31 9.69 -11.65
C ILE A 73 -12.64 9.83 -12.39
N PRO A 74 -13.36 10.94 -12.15
CA PRO A 74 -13.83 11.80 -13.23
C PRO A 74 -12.91 13.03 -13.25
N GLY A 75 -11.98 13.09 -14.21
CA GLY A 75 -10.99 14.17 -14.33
C GLY A 75 -9.72 14.00 -13.49
N GLY A 76 -8.98 12.90 -13.69
CA GLY A 76 -7.69 12.67 -13.06
C GLY A 76 -6.67 13.70 -13.54
N PHE A 77 -5.62 13.90 -12.74
CA PHE A 77 -4.54 14.81 -13.09
C PHE A 77 -3.97 14.46 -14.46
N SER A 78 -3.79 15.46 -15.31
CA SER A 78 -3.00 15.27 -16.52
C SER A 78 -1.56 14.89 -16.12
N PRO A 79 -0.78 14.24 -17.02
CA PRO A 79 0.62 13.92 -16.75
C PRO A 79 1.42 15.12 -16.24
N GLU A 80 1.10 16.32 -16.71
CA GLU A 80 1.71 17.59 -16.32
C GLU A 80 1.35 17.98 -14.88
N GLU A 81 0.08 17.87 -14.49
CA GLU A 81 -0.37 18.16 -13.13
C GLU A 81 0.20 17.15 -12.12
N ALA A 82 0.33 15.88 -12.52
CA ALA A 82 0.96 14.84 -11.71
C ALA A 82 2.46 15.13 -11.53
N GLN A 83 3.16 15.55 -12.59
CA GLN A 83 4.58 15.91 -12.53
C GLN A 83 4.81 17.15 -11.66
N GLU A 84 3.95 18.17 -11.77
CA GLU A 84 4.04 19.38 -10.95
C GLU A 84 3.83 19.07 -9.46
N LEU A 85 2.88 18.20 -9.13
CA LEU A 85 2.67 17.70 -7.77
C LEU A 85 3.91 16.99 -7.21
N LEU A 86 4.53 16.12 -8.01
CA LEU A 86 5.75 15.41 -7.62
C LEU A 86 6.92 16.38 -7.42
N ASP A 87 7.11 17.33 -8.33
CA ASP A 87 8.17 18.34 -8.24
C ASP A 87 8.00 19.20 -6.99
N ASN A 88 6.77 19.60 -6.66
CA ASN A 88 6.46 20.37 -5.44
C ASN A 88 6.70 19.55 -4.17
N LEU A 89 6.37 18.26 -4.17
CA LEU A 89 6.62 17.37 -3.04
C LEU A 89 8.12 17.19 -2.79
N VAL A 90 8.89 16.99 -3.86
CA VAL A 90 10.36 16.86 -3.82
C VAL A 90 10.99 18.16 -3.33
N ARG A 91 10.57 19.32 -3.85
CA ARG A 91 11.04 20.63 -3.39
C ARG A 91 10.73 20.87 -1.92
N SER A 92 9.55 20.49 -1.45
CA SER A 92 9.16 20.59 -0.04
C SER A 92 10.03 19.71 0.86
N HIS A 93 10.28 18.46 0.46
CA HIS A 93 11.15 17.55 1.20
C HIS A 93 12.60 18.03 1.26
N ILE A 94 13.15 18.49 0.13
CA ILE A 94 14.51 19.01 0.06
C ILE A 94 14.64 20.31 0.87
N SER A 95 13.68 21.22 0.75
CA SER A 95 13.71 22.48 1.51
C SER A 95 13.66 22.23 3.01
N LYS A 96 12.85 21.26 3.45
CA LYS A 96 12.75 20.88 4.85
C LYS A 96 14.04 20.22 5.36
N ALA A 97 14.63 19.31 4.57
CA ALA A 97 15.90 18.67 4.91
C ALA A 97 17.07 19.67 4.98
N LEU A 98 17.10 20.69 4.12
CA LEU A 98 18.12 21.74 4.14
C LEU A 98 17.92 22.72 5.31
N TYR A 99 16.67 23.01 5.68
CA TYR A 99 16.38 23.83 6.86
C TYR A 99 16.75 23.12 8.17
N GLU A 100 16.54 21.81 8.25
CA GLU A 100 16.90 20.97 9.40
C GLU A 100 18.43 20.75 9.55
N GLN A 101 19.22 21.01 8.51
CA GLN A 101 20.70 20.96 8.56
C GLN A 101 21.36 22.30 8.91
N SER A 102 20.58 23.38 9.10
CA SER A 102 21.08 24.75 9.30
C SER A 102 21.11 25.21 10.77
N PHE A 103 21.12 24.28 11.74
CA PHE A 103 21.27 24.58 13.18
C PHE A 103 22.29 23.66 13.85
#